data_AF-A0A345DMG4-F1
#
_entry.id   AF-A0A345DMG4-F1
#
_cell.length_a   1.000
_cell.length_b   1.000
_cell.length_c   1.000
_cell.angle_alpha   90.00
_cell.angle_beta   90.00
_cell.angle_gamma   90.00
#
_symmetry.space_group_name_H-M   'P 1'
#
loop_
_entity.id
_entity.type
_entity.pdbx_description
1 polymer ?
#
loop_
_entity_poly.entity_id
_entity_poly.type
_entity_poly.pdbx_seq_one_letter_code
_entity_poly.pdbx_strand_id
1 'polypeptide(L)'
;MDMKFKTTKEYKKIKRDFIFWNLCFAFYYFWILILSIGFCVCFILFLNVGYMFDILMSFFFLIVLVFSLSFLIIVHIEQVKEFRVTVLKKQLLPLEIINNGVLGKGTMLRPVRRGDDKIE
;
A
#
# COMPACT_ATOMS: atom_id res chain seq x y z
N MET A 1 20.30 -21.71 18.82
CA MET A 1 19.32 -20.67 19.17
C MET A 1 18.78 -20.10 17.87
N ASP A 2 17.54 -20.42 17.52
CA ASP A 2 16.91 -20.11 16.24
C ASP A 2 16.75 -18.59 16.01
N MET A 3 17.76 -17.98 15.37
CA MET A 3 17.68 -16.58 14.93
C MET A 3 16.67 -16.37 13.78
N LYS A 4 16.06 -17.45 13.25
CA LYS A 4 15.10 -17.39 12.13
C LYS A 4 13.67 -17.01 12.54
N PHE A 5 13.31 -17.08 13.83
CA PHE A 5 11.91 -16.86 14.25
C PHE A 5 11.58 -15.43 14.69
N LYS A 6 12.58 -14.55 14.89
CA LYS A 6 12.34 -13.18 15.37
C LYS A 6 11.96 -12.21 14.24
N THR A 7 12.42 -12.44 13.01
CA THR A 7 12.12 -11.58 11.84
C THR A 7 10.77 -11.87 11.18
N THR A 8 10.18 -13.05 11.40
CA THR A 8 8.92 -13.44 10.75
C THR A 8 7.68 -12.84 11.40
N LYS A 9 7.64 -12.68 12.73
CA LYS A 9 6.46 -12.10 13.42
C LYS A 9 6.29 -10.62 13.10
N GLU A 10 7.38 -9.84 13.12
CA GLU A 10 7.33 -8.42 12.76
C GLU A 10 7.01 -8.20 11.28
N TYR A 11 7.61 -9.00 10.38
CA TYR A 11 7.29 -8.92 8.96
C TYR A 11 5.81 -9.28 8.70
N LYS A 12 5.28 -10.32 9.34
CA LYS A 12 3.85 -10.67 9.27
C LYS A 12 2.96 -9.54 9.78
N LYS A 13 3.38 -8.80 10.81
CA LYS A 13 2.65 -7.63 11.32
C LYS A 13 2.64 -6.50 10.29
N ILE A 14 3.81 -6.09 9.80
CA ILE A 14 3.94 -5.03 8.77
C ILE A 14 3.14 -5.38 7.51
N LYS A 15 3.20 -6.64 7.06
CA LYS A 15 2.42 -7.12 5.91
C LYS A 15 0.91 -7.06 6.17
N ARG A 16 0.46 -7.42 7.37
CA ARG A 16 -0.96 -7.34 7.75
C ARG A 16 -1.44 -5.90 7.78
N ASP A 17 -0.67 -5.01 8.39
CA ASP A 17 -0.98 -3.59 8.49
C ASP A 17 -1.05 -2.97 7.08
N PHE A 18 -0.11 -3.32 6.19
CA PHE A 18 -0.14 -2.88 4.79
C PHE A 18 -1.39 -3.36 4.04
N ILE A 19 -1.76 -4.64 4.18
CA ILE A 19 -2.98 -5.20 3.57
C ILE A 19 -4.23 -4.47 4.07
N PHE A 20 -4.30 -4.21 5.38
CA PHE A 20 -5.43 -3.50 5.98
C PHE A 20 -5.56 -2.08 5.42
N TRP A 21 -4.47 -1.32 5.42
CA TRP A 21 -4.47 0.04 4.88
C TRP A 21 -4.78 0.05 3.37
N ASN A 22 -4.22 -0.86 2.59
CA ASN A 22 -4.52 -0.98 1.16
C ASN A 22 -6.01 -1.29 0.91
N LEU A 23 -6.63 -2.13 1.75
CA LEU A 23 -8.07 -2.36 1.71
C LEU A 23 -8.86 -1.10 2.06
N CYS A 24 -8.43 -0.33 3.07
CA CYS A 24 -9.04 0.96 3.38
C CYS A 24 -8.93 1.94 2.22
N PHE A 25 -7.77 2.06 1.56
CA PHE A 25 -7.61 2.89 0.36
C PHE A 25 -8.57 2.45 -0.74
N ALA A 26 -8.67 1.15 -1.04
CA ALA A 26 -9.64 0.62 -2.00
C ALA A 26 -11.08 0.99 -1.65
N PHE A 27 -11.46 0.92 -0.36
CA PHE A 27 -12.78 1.34 0.10
C PHE A 27 -13.01 2.85 -0.09
N TYR A 28 -12.01 3.69 0.21
CA TYR A 28 -12.10 5.13 -0.03
C TYR A 28 -12.24 5.47 -1.52
N TYR A 29 -11.49 4.81 -2.40
CA TYR A 29 -11.64 5.01 -3.85
C TYR A 29 -13.05 4.61 -4.32
N PHE A 30 -13.58 3.50 -3.82
CA PHE A 30 -14.94 3.06 -4.15
C PHE A 30 -15.99 4.07 -3.66
N TRP A 31 -15.81 4.61 -2.46
CA TRP A 31 -16.71 5.64 -1.92
C TRP A 31 -16.68 6.92 -2.75
N ILE A 32 -15.49 7.39 -3.15
CA ILE A 32 -15.35 8.55 -4.03
C ILE A 32 -16.03 8.31 -5.37
N LEU A 33 -15.94 7.10 -5.92
CA LEU A 33 -16.60 6.73 -7.17
C LEU A 33 -18.14 6.78 -7.05
N ILE A 34 -18.70 6.28 -5.95
CA ILE A 34 -20.14 6.40 -5.68
C ILE A 34 -20.54 7.89 -5.58
N LEU A 35 -19.77 8.68 -4.82
CA LEU A 35 -20.02 10.11 -4.67
C LEU A 35 -19.95 10.85 -6.00
N SER A 36 -18.99 10.52 -6.87
CA SER A 36 -18.87 11.16 -8.18
C SER A 36 -20.05 10.82 -9.08
N ILE A 37 -20.54 9.58 -9.05
CA ILE A 37 -21.73 9.17 -9.82
C ILE A 37 -22.97 9.92 -9.33
N GLY A 38 -23.20 9.95 -8.01
CA GLY A 38 -24.31 10.70 -7.41
C GLY A 38 -24.24 12.18 -7.76
N PHE A 39 -23.05 12.77 -7.70
CA PHE A 39 -22.81 14.14 -8.10
C PHE A 39 -23.16 14.39 -9.57
N CYS A 40 -22.73 13.53 -10.51
CA CYS A 40 -23.06 13.66 -11.93
C CYS A 40 -24.58 13.63 -12.18
N VAL A 41 -25.31 12.72 -11.53
CA VAL A 41 -26.77 12.63 -11.65
C VAL A 41 -27.44 13.91 -11.14
N CYS A 42 -27.05 14.38 -9.95
CA CYS A 42 -27.56 15.63 -9.39
C CYS A 42 -27.25 16.83 -10.31
N PHE A 43 -26.03 16.91 -10.83
CA PHE A 43 -25.61 17.98 -11.72
C PHE A 43 -26.45 18.04 -13.00
N ILE A 44 -26.74 16.90 -13.62
CA ILE A 44 -27.60 16.82 -14.82
C ILE A 44 -29.03 17.30 -14.48
N LEU A 45 -29.58 16.87 -13.34
CA LEU A 45 -30.91 17.32 -12.91
C LEU A 45 -30.93 18.83 -12.68
N PHE A 46 -29.91 19.42 -12.06
CA PHE A 46 -29.85 20.85 -11.82
C PHE A 46 -29.70 21.68 -13.09
N LEU A 47 -28.93 21.20 -14.08
CA LEU A 47 -28.82 21.86 -15.38
C LEU A 47 -30.18 21.98 -16.08
N ASN A 48 -31.06 20.99 -15.91
CA ASN A 48 -32.41 21.04 -16.49
C ASN A 48 -33.34 22.05 -15.81
N VAL A 49 -33.14 22.33 -14.51
CA VAL A 49 -34.01 23.26 -13.74
C VAL A 49 -33.48 24.70 -13.76
N GLY A 50 -32.21 24.91 -14.09
CA GLY A 50 -31.65 26.24 -14.36
C GLY A 50 -31.32 27.09 -13.12
N TYR A 51 -31.12 26.46 -11.95
CA TYR A 51 -30.74 27.17 -10.73
C TYR A 51 -29.24 27.51 -10.72
N MET A 52 -28.92 28.79 -10.91
CA MET A 52 -27.53 29.30 -10.94
C MET A 52 -26.76 29.05 -9.63
N PHE A 53 -27.43 29.09 -8.48
CA PHE A 53 -26.80 28.86 -7.17
C PHE A 53 -26.34 27.40 -7.00
N ASP A 54 -27.16 26.45 -7.43
CA ASP A 54 -26.85 25.01 -7.34
C ASP A 54 -25.70 24.62 -8.27
N ILE A 55 -25.61 25.26 -9.44
CA ILE A 55 -24.47 25.11 -10.35
C ILE A 55 -23.18 25.58 -9.69
N LEU A 56 -23.18 26.76 -9.05
CA LEU A 56 -22.02 27.29 -8.36
C LEU A 56 -21.56 26.38 -7.20
N MET A 57 -22.51 25.91 -6.38
CA MET A 57 -22.23 24.96 -5.31
C MET A 57 -21.67 23.63 -5.84
N SER A 58 -22.15 23.19 -7.00
CA SER A 58 -21.64 21.99 -7.65
C SER A 58 -20.17 22.14 -8.07
N PHE A 59 -19.77 23.30 -8.57
CA PHE A 59 -18.36 23.57 -8.89
C PHE A 59 -17.46 23.52 -7.64
N PHE A 60 -17.90 24.10 -6.52
CA PHE A 60 -17.14 24.00 -5.26
C PHE A 60 -17.01 22.54 -4.80
N PHE A 61 -18.07 21.75 -4.92
CA PHE A 61 -18.02 20.33 -4.58
C PHE A 61 -17.05 19.54 -5.48
N LEU A 62 -17.04 19.83 -6.78
CA LEU A 62 -16.10 19.23 -7.72
C LEU A 62 -14.65 19.53 -7.33
N ILE A 63 -14.35 20.79 -6.97
CA ILE A 63 -13.02 21.20 -6.51
C ILE A 63 -12.62 20.38 -5.28
N VAL A 64 -13.49 20.29 -4.28
CA VAL A 64 -13.24 19.50 -3.05
C VAL A 64 -12.99 18.03 -3.39
N LEU A 65 -13.76 17.46 -4.32
CA LEU A 65 -13.61 16.06 -4.72
C LEU A 65 -12.26 15.81 -5.41
N VAL A 66 -11.83 16.71 -6.31
CA VAL A 66 -10.53 16.63 -6.98
C VAL A 66 -9.38 16.75 -5.99
N PHE A 67 -9.45 17.71 -5.05
CA PHE A 67 -8.45 17.86 -4.00
C PHE A 67 -8.37 16.62 -3.11
N SER A 68 -9.52 16.09 -2.70
CA SER A 68 -9.59 14.89 -1.85
C SER A 68 -8.98 13.67 -2.55
N LEU A 69 -9.28 13.48 -3.84
CA LEU A 69 -8.75 12.39 -4.65
C LEU A 69 -7.23 12.52 -4.83
N SER A 70 -6.74 13.73 -5.09
CA SER A 70 -5.30 13.99 -5.24
C SER A 70 -4.53 13.68 -3.95
N PHE A 71 -5.06 14.14 -2.81
CA PHE A 71 -4.46 13.85 -1.50
C PHE A 71 -4.46 12.34 -1.21
N LEU A 72 -5.57 11.66 -1.46
CA LEU A 72 -5.68 10.20 -1.26
C LEU A 72 -4.63 9.44 -2.08
N ILE A 73 -4.40 9.82 -3.34
CA ILE A 73 -3.38 9.22 -4.20
C ILE A 73 -1.98 9.44 -3.64
N ILE A 74 -1.64 10.65 -3.21
CA ILE A 74 -0.32 10.96 -2.65
C ILE A 74 -0.04 10.09 -1.43
N VAL A 75 -0.97 10.05 -0.47
CA VAL A 75 -0.83 9.25 0.76
C VAL A 75 -0.71 7.77 0.43
N HIS A 76 -1.49 7.27 -0.52
CA HIS A 76 -1.41 5.86 -0.93
C HIS A 76 -0.05 5.52 -1.55
N ILE A 77 0.50 6.38 -2.41
CA ILE A 77 1.85 6.20 -2.99
C ILE A 77 2.92 6.20 -1.90
N GLU A 78 2.86 7.15 -0.95
CA GLU A 78 3.80 7.22 0.17
C GLU A 78 3.75 5.94 1.01
N GLN A 79 2.56 5.45 1.32
CA GLN A 79 2.39 4.23 2.10
C GLN A 79 2.97 2.99 1.39
N VAL A 80 2.77 2.87 0.07
CA VAL A 80 3.38 1.79 -0.74
C VAL A 80 4.90 1.93 -0.77
N LYS A 81 5.42 3.15 -0.90
CA LYS A 81 6.86 3.42 -0.89
C LYS A 81 7.48 3.06 0.45
N GLU A 82 6.88 3.44 1.57
CA GLU A 82 7.33 3.09 2.92
C GLU A 82 7.36 1.58 3.15
N PHE A 83 6.33 0.87 2.71
CA PHE A 83 6.30 -0.59 2.79
C PHE A 83 7.46 -1.19 2.00
N ARG A 84 7.68 -0.78 0.74
CA ARG A 84 8.78 -1.29 -0.09
C ARG A 84 10.15 -1.00 0.52
N VAL A 85 10.38 0.22 1.02
CA VAL A 85 11.65 0.60 1.67
C VAL A 85 11.88 -0.21 2.94
N THR A 86 10.85 -0.40 3.76
CA THR A 86 10.95 -1.18 4.99
C THR A 86 11.27 -2.65 4.71
N VAL A 87 10.62 -3.23 3.69
CA VAL A 87 10.91 -4.60 3.25
C VAL A 87 12.34 -4.72 2.71
N LEU A 88 12.78 -3.79 1.86
CA LEU A 88 14.13 -3.77 1.31
C LEU A 88 15.20 -3.66 2.40
N LYS A 89 15.03 -2.75 3.37
CA LYS A 89 15.95 -2.61 4.52
C LYS A 89 16.03 -3.90 5.33
N LYS A 90 14.89 -4.54 5.63
CA LYS A 90 14.87 -5.81 6.36
C LYS A 90 15.48 -6.97 5.57
N GLN A 91 15.48 -6.92 4.24
CA GLN A 91 16.15 -7.90 3.37
C GLN A 91 17.64 -7.63 3.19
N LEU A 92 18.09 -6.38 3.21
CA LEU A 92 19.50 -5.99 3.09
C LEU A 92 20.30 -6.22 4.38
N LEU A 93 19.71 -6.03 5.56
CA LEU A 93 20.35 -6.29 6.85
C LEU A 93 21.03 -7.68 6.95
N PRO A 94 20.39 -8.80 6.58
CA PRO A 94 21.06 -10.10 6.60
C PRO A 94 22.16 -10.23 5.54
N LEU A 95 22.06 -9.54 4.39
CA LEU A 95 23.12 -9.53 3.36
C LEU A 95 24.35 -8.74 3.81
N GLU A 96 24.15 -7.60 4.47
CA GLU A 96 25.23 -6.76 5.01
C GLU A 96 25.97 -7.45 6.17
N ILE A 97 25.26 -8.19 7.02
CA ILE A 97 25.87 -9.03 8.08
C ILE A 97 26.70 -10.18 7.48
N ILE A 98 26.27 -10.76 6.36
CA ILE A 98 27.02 -11.78 5.62
C ILE A 98 28.28 -11.16 4.97
N ASN A 99 28.17 -9.95 4.40
CA ASN A 99 29.25 -9.29 3.68
C ASN A 99 30.29 -8.64 4.61
N ASN A 100 29.88 -8.12 5.78
CA ASN A 100 30.74 -7.49 6.79
C ASN A 100 31.46 -8.50 7.71
N GLY A 101 31.60 -9.76 7.29
CA GLY A 101 32.63 -10.65 7.84
C GLY A 101 32.41 -11.24 9.23
N VAL A 102 31.18 -11.24 9.78
CA VAL A 102 30.90 -12.02 11.01
C VAL A 102 30.93 -13.54 10.73
N LEU A 103 30.99 -13.96 9.47
CA LEU A 103 31.29 -15.34 9.06
C LEU A 103 32.80 -15.60 8.78
N GLY A 104 33.69 -14.86 9.42
CA GLY A 104 35.14 -15.11 9.43
C GLY A 104 35.60 -16.34 10.22
N LYS A 105 34.89 -17.48 10.17
CA LYS A 105 35.37 -18.76 10.72
C LYS A 105 34.95 -19.96 9.86
N GLY A 106 35.71 -20.18 8.78
CA GLY A 106 36.12 -21.51 8.31
C GLY A 106 35.12 -22.67 8.39
N THR A 107 33.87 -22.46 7.99
CA THR A 107 32.94 -23.57 7.73
C THR A 107 32.26 -23.30 6.40
N MET A 108 32.60 -24.14 5.42
CA MET A 108 32.03 -24.10 4.07
C MET A 108 30.51 -24.00 4.16
N LEU A 109 29.95 -22.98 3.52
CA LEU A 109 28.52 -22.84 3.29
C LEU A 109 28.06 -24.05 2.48
N ARG A 110 27.46 -25.04 3.15
CA ARG A 110 26.69 -26.08 2.47
C ARG A 110 25.54 -25.38 1.73
N PRO A 111 25.41 -25.55 0.41
CA PRO A 111 24.25 -25.03 -0.29
C PRO A 111 23.01 -25.68 0.33
N VAL A 112 22.07 -24.84 0.79
CA VAL A 112 20.76 -25.30 1.25
C VAL A 112 20.09 -25.94 0.06
N ARG A 113 20.08 -27.27 0.05
CA ARG A 113 19.38 -28.11 -0.92
C ARG A 113 17.90 -27.69 -0.90
N ARG A 114 17.46 -26.96 -1.92
CA ARG A 114 16.03 -26.88 -2.29
C ARG A 114 15.67 -28.26 -2.82
N GLY A 115 15.34 -29.17 -1.91
CA GLY A 115 14.75 -30.46 -2.25
C GLY A 115 13.24 -30.30 -2.34
N ASP A 116 12.77 -29.75 -3.46
CA ASP A 116 11.42 -30.03 -3.98
C ASP A 116 11.53 -31.21 -4.96
N ASP A 117 12.27 -32.26 -4.58
CA ASP A 117 12.30 -33.51 -5.32
C ASP A 117 11.34 -34.49 -4.64
N LYS A 118 10.25 -34.71 -5.36
CA LYS A 118 9.10 -35.58 -5.10
C LYS A 118 9.47 -36.89 -4.38
N ILE A 119 8.68 -37.22 -3.35
CA ILE A 119 8.55 -38.59 -2.87
C ILE A 119 7.32 -39.17 -3.58
N GLU A 120 7.57 -39.95 -4.64
CA GLU A 120 6.76 -41.12 -5.00
C GLU A 120 7.51 -42.37 -4.50
#